data_AF-A0A2G8K3T5-F1
#
_entry.id   AF-A0A2G8K3T5-F1
#
_cell.length_a   1.000
_cell.length_b   1.000
_cell.length_c   1.000
_cell.angle_alpha   90.00
_cell.angle_beta   90.00
_cell.angle_gamma   90.00
#
_symmetry.space_group_name_H-M   'P 1'
#
loop_
_entity.id
_entity.type
_entity.pdbx_description
1 polymer ?
#
loop_
_entity_poly.entity_id
_entity_poly.type
_entity_poly.pdbx_seq_one_letter_code
_entity_poly.pdbx_strand_id
1 'polypeptide(L)'
;MYVSLFVVGVQRRVNGSVDFFRNWTSYKEGFGELDHEFWLGNDKLYYLTNQGRYTLRIDLVDRNGSSYFAKYDLFRINDENDNYQLSELGTFSGTAKTRSKGELNMC
;
A
#
# COMPACT_ATOMS: atom_id res chain seq x y z
N MET A 1 -12.78 22.71 -11.65
CA MET A 1 -12.36 21.98 -10.43
C MET A 1 -11.95 20.59 -10.85
N TYR A 2 -10.65 20.34 -11.04
CA TYR A 2 -10.17 19.00 -11.43
C TYR A 2 -9.97 18.19 -10.15
N VAL A 3 -10.91 17.27 -9.87
CA VAL A 3 -10.66 16.19 -8.92
C VAL A 3 -9.99 15.08 -9.73
N SER A 4 -8.67 15.13 -9.83
CA SER A 4 -7.90 14.02 -10.37
C SER A 4 -7.90 12.89 -9.34
N LEU A 5 -8.88 12.01 -9.42
CA LEU A 5 -8.96 10.78 -8.61
C LEU A 5 -8.16 9.68 -9.32
N PHE A 6 -6.83 9.75 -9.24
CA PHE A 6 -5.99 8.60 -9.57
C PHE A 6 -5.78 7.81 -8.29
N VAL A 7 -6.73 6.93 -7.96
CA VAL A 7 -6.46 5.88 -6.98
C VAL A 7 -5.75 4.76 -7.74
N VAL A 8 -4.42 4.75 -7.69
CA VAL A 8 -3.66 3.60 -8.16
C VAL A 8 -3.69 2.55 -7.06
N GLY A 9 -4.40 1.45 -7.31
CA GLY A 9 -4.29 0.26 -6.48
C GLY A 9 -2.88 -0.31 -6.63
N VAL A 10 -2.11 -0.33 -5.54
CA VAL A 10 -0.74 -0.86 -5.54
C VAL A 10 -0.70 -2.32 -5.10
N GLN A 11 -1.69 -2.73 -4.32
CA GLN A 11 -1.77 -4.05 -3.72
C GLN A 11 -3.23 -4.38 -3.40
N ARG A 12 -3.63 -5.64 -3.63
CA ARG A 12 -4.95 -6.17 -3.20
C ARG A 12 -4.82 -7.59 -2.65
N ARG A 13 -5.38 -7.84 -1.46
CA ARG A 13 -5.59 -9.19 -0.88
C ARG A 13 -7.09 -9.45 -0.80
N VAL A 14 -7.50 -10.68 -1.08
CA VAL A 14 -8.91 -11.11 -1.04
C VAL A 14 -9.05 -12.42 -0.28
N ASN A 15 -8.41 -13.48 -0.75
CA ASN A 15 -8.65 -14.85 -0.23
C ASN A 15 -7.37 -15.72 -0.18
N GLY A 16 -6.21 -15.20 -0.59
CA GLY A 16 -4.94 -15.94 -0.56
C GLY A 16 -4.68 -16.82 -1.79
N SER A 17 -5.42 -16.63 -2.88
CA SER A 17 -5.19 -17.31 -4.17
C SER A 17 -3.79 -17.08 -4.77
N VAL A 18 -3.20 -15.91 -4.52
CA VAL A 18 -1.88 -15.54 -5.01
C VAL A 18 -0.88 -15.66 -3.88
N ASP A 19 0.21 -16.38 -4.15
CA ASP A 19 1.35 -16.46 -3.25
C ASP A 19 2.16 -15.16 -3.26
N PHE A 20 2.34 -14.57 -2.08
CA PHE A 20 3.16 -13.38 -1.86
C PHE A 20 4.54 -13.70 -1.27
N PHE A 21 4.85 -14.97 -0.96
CA PHE A 21 6.18 -15.39 -0.60
C PHE A 21 7.04 -15.56 -1.86
N ARG A 22 7.41 -14.42 -2.46
CA ARG A 22 8.12 -14.33 -3.74
C ARG A 22 9.51 -13.74 -3.58
N ASN A 23 10.34 -13.94 -4.59
CA ASN A 23 11.68 -13.36 -4.66
C ASN A 23 11.65 -11.84 -4.91
N TRP A 24 12.81 -11.20 -4.74
CA TRP A 24 13.00 -9.77 -4.95
C TRP A 24 12.54 -9.30 -6.34
N THR A 25 12.92 -10.03 -7.39
CA THR A 25 12.57 -9.69 -8.78
C THR A 25 11.05 -9.63 -8.99
N SER A 26 10.30 -10.54 -8.38
CA SER A 26 8.83 -10.52 -8.46
C SER A 26 8.25 -9.27 -7.79
N TYR A 27 8.78 -8.86 -6.63
CA TYR A 27 8.33 -7.63 -5.96
C TYR A 27 8.73 -6.36 -6.71
N LYS A 28 9.86 -6.39 -7.41
CA LYS A 28 10.28 -5.31 -8.31
C LYS A 28 9.32 -5.14 -9.48
N GLU A 29 9.05 -6.21 -10.23
CA GLU A 29 8.27 -6.17 -11.47
C GLU A 29 6.76 -6.09 -11.22
N GLY A 30 6.30 -6.70 -10.12
CA GLY A 30 4.88 -6.92 -9.82
C GLY A 30 4.43 -8.33 -10.20
N PHE A 31 3.35 -8.79 -9.57
CA PHE A 31 2.78 -10.12 -9.80
C PHE A 31 1.29 -10.15 -9.47
N GLY A 32 0.61 -11.21 -9.91
CA GLY A 32 -0.82 -11.41 -9.70
C GLY A 32 -1.68 -10.76 -10.78
N GLU A 33 -2.98 -10.65 -10.50
CA GLU A 33 -4.00 -10.23 -11.47
C GLU A 33 -4.75 -9.00 -10.94
N LEU A 34 -4.84 -7.95 -11.76
CA LEU A 34 -5.39 -6.65 -11.37
C LEU A 34 -6.87 -6.71 -10.94
N ASP A 35 -7.62 -7.67 -11.47
CA ASP A 35 -9.01 -7.95 -11.14
C ASP A 35 -9.18 -8.75 -9.83
N HIS A 36 -8.13 -9.45 -9.38
CA HIS A 36 -8.12 -10.26 -8.17
C HIS A 36 -7.08 -9.80 -7.14
N GLU A 37 -6.00 -10.57 -6.95
CA GLU A 37 -4.93 -10.31 -5.99
C GLU A 37 -3.66 -9.98 -6.77
N PHE A 38 -3.06 -8.85 -6.43
CA PHE A 38 -1.87 -8.40 -7.13
C PHE A 38 -0.96 -7.55 -6.25
N TRP A 39 0.28 -7.44 -6.72
CA TRP A 39 1.27 -6.45 -6.35
C TRP A 39 1.69 -5.71 -7.62
N LEU A 40 1.58 -4.38 -7.63
CA LEU A 40 1.83 -3.57 -8.81
C LEU A 40 3.30 -3.63 -9.28
N GLY A 41 4.23 -3.79 -8.34
CA GLY A 41 5.67 -3.74 -8.56
C GLY A 41 6.32 -2.48 -7.99
N ASN A 42 7.47 -2.65 -7.36
CA ASN A 42 8.20 -1.57 -6.68
C ASN A 42 8.72 -0.52 -7.68
N ASP A 43 9.14 -0.92 -8.88
CA ASP A 43 9.58 0.02 -9.92
C ASP A 43 8.46 1.00 -10.31
N LYS A 44 7.26 0.44 -10.50
CA LYS A 44 6.07 1.23 -10.83
C LYS A 44 5.67 2.12 -9.66
N LEU A 45 5.75 1.59 -8.43
CA LEU A 45 5.46 2.34 -7.21
C LEU A 45 6.43 3.52 -7.03
N TYR A 46 7.71 3.31 -7.27
CA TYR A 46 8.74 4.34 -7.22
C TYR A 46 8.45 5.43 -8.25
N TYR A 47 8.21 5.02 -9.50
CA TYR A 47 7.92 5.94 -10.59
C TYR A 47 6.67 6.79 -10.30
N LEU A 48 5.60 6.18 -9.80
CA LEU A 48 4.36 6.89 -9.47
C LEU A 48 4.57 7.86 -8.30
N THR A 49 5.11 7.38 -7.18
CA THR A 49 5.19 8.18 -5.95
C THR A 49 6.15 9.37 -6.04
N ASN A 50 7.16 9.30 -6.93
CA ASN A 50 8.13 10.36 -7.13
C ASN A 50 7.73 11.40 -8.21
N GLN A 51 6.67 11.16 -9.00
CA GLN A 51 6.17 12.15 -9.97
C GLN A 51 5.44 13.34 -9.34
N GLY A 52 5.00 13.22 -8.09
CA GLY A 52 4.16 14.22 -7.47
C GLY A 52 3.88 13.93 -6.01
N ARG A 53 2.79 14.49 -5.49
CA ARG A 53 2.35 14.26 -4.12
C ARG A 53 1.19 13.28 -4.13
N TYR A 54 1.48 12.03 -3.76
CA TYR A 54 0.51 10.95 -3.69
C TYR A 54 0.12 10.65 -2.25
N THR A 55 -1.16 10.29 -2.07
CA THR A 55 -1.70 9.86 -0.79
C THR A 55 -1.72 8.34 -0.75
N LEU A 56 -1.14 7.75 0.28
CA LEU A 56 -1.30 6.33 0.58
C LEU A 56 -2.60 6.12 1.36
N ARG A 57 -3.47 5.24 0.87
CA ARG A 57 -4.66 4.77 1.58
C ARG A 57 -4.61 3.26 1.70
N ILE A 58 -4.80 2.78 2.92
CA ILE A 58 -4.86 1.36 3.25
C ILE A 58 -6.25 1.12 3.83
N ASP A 59 -7.04 0.29 3.15
CA ASP A 59 -8.34 -0.17 3.62
C ASP A 59 -8.19 -1.61 4.13
N LEU A 60 -8.68 -1.87 5.34
CA LEU A 60 -8.54 -3.15 6.05
C LEU A 60 -9.93 -3.62 6.48
N VAL A 61 -10.19 -4.92 6.38
CA VAL A 61 -11.41 -5.54 6.89
C VAL A 61 -11.03 -6.59 7.92
N ASP A 62 -11.58 -6.47 9.12
CA ASP A 62 -11.51 -7.44 10.21
C ASP A 62 -12.28 -8.72 9.83
N ARG A 63 -11.90 -9.87 10.42
CA ARG A 63 -12.66 -11.12 10.38
C ARG A 63 -14.14 -10.96 10.79
N ASN A 64 -14.44 -9.99 11.65
CA ASN A 64 -15.79 -9.62 12.10
C ASN A 64 -16.52 -8.70 11.09
N GLY A 65 -15.94 -8.40 9.93
CA GLY A 65 -16.52 -7.53 8.89
C GLY A 65 -16.38 -6.03 9.16
N SER A 66 -15.73 -5.63 10.25
CA SER A 66 -15.48 -4.21 10.53
C SER A 66 -14.42 -3.66 9.59
N SER A 67 -14.74 -2.57 8.88
CA SER A 67 -13.83 -1.92 7.93
C SER A 67 -13.09 -0.74 8.59
N TYR A 68 -11.78 -0.68 8.40
CA TYR A 68 -10.89 0.35 8.91
C TYR A 68 -10.08 0.95 7.77
N PHE A 69 -9.65 2.19 7.93
CA PHE A 69 -8.72 2.78 6.98
C PHE A 69 -7.60 3.55 7.67
N ALA A 70 -6.46 3.58 7.01
CA ALA A 70 -5.32 4.43 7.31
C ALA A 70 -4.97 5.23 6.06
N LYS A 71 -4.73 6.52 6.22
CA LYS A 71 -4.43 7.45 5.13
C LYS A 71 -3.22 8.30 5.52
N TYR A 72 -2.25 8.39 4.61
CA TYR A 72 -1.09 9.27 4.71
C TYR A 72 -1.12 10.23 3.52
N ASP A 73 -1.01 11.53 3.78
CA ASP A 73 -1.15 12.58 2.77
C ASP A 73 0.10 12.76 1.88
N LEU A 74 1.20 12.11 2.22
CA LEU A 74 2.43 12.02 1.45
C LEU A 74 3.01 10.60 1.61
N PHE A 75 3.43 10.02 0.50
CA PHE A 75 4.09 8.73 0.47
C PHE A 75 5.10 8.70 -0.68
N ARG A 76 6.37 8.45 -0.35
CA ARG A 76 7.47 8.29 -1.31
C ARG A 76 8.38 7.16 -0.90
N ILE A 77 8.83 6.42 -1.91
CA ILE A 77 9.85 5.40 -1.76
C ILE A 77 11.06 5.77 -2.61
N ASN A 78 12.22 5.27 -2.24
CA ASN A 78 13.44 5.41 -3.04
C ASN A 78 13.51 4.36 -4.15
N ASP A 79 14.57 4.43 -4.95
CA ASP A 79 14.83 3.52 -6.06
C ASP A 79 15.34 2.15 -5.57
N GLU A 80 15.69 1.29 -6.52
CA GLU A 80 16.22 -0.04 -6.21
C GLU A 80 17.56 -0.01 -5.46
N ASN A 81 18.40 1.01 -5.70
CA ASN A 81 19.72 1.12 -5.06
C ASN A 81 19.57 1.31 -3.54
N ASP A 82 18.52 2.00 -3.13
CA ASP A 82 18.12 2.16 -1.72
C ASP A 82 17.09 1.12 -1.26
N ASN A 83 16.96 0.00 -1.98
CA ASN A 83 16.05 -1.10 -1.66
C ASN A 83 14.57 -0.68 -1.53
N TYR A 84 14.13 0.34 -2.29
CA TYR A 84 12.78 0.90 -2.22
C TYR A 84 12.38 1.36 -0.82
N GLN A 85 13.33 1.83 -0.02
CA GLN A 85 13.06 2.31 1.33
C GLN A 85 12.05 3.45 1.32
N LEU A 86 11.13 3.43 2.30
CA LEU A 86 10.22 4.53 2.56
C LEU A 86 11.02 5.77 2.97
N SER A 87 11.02 6.80 2.12
CA SER A 87 11.80 8.02 2.34
C SER A 87 10.99 9.16 2.94
N GLU A 88 9.75 9.34 2.50
CA GLU A 88 8.85 10.36 3.03
C GLU A 88 7.47 9.77 3.33
N LEU A 89 7.01 9.99 4.57
CA LEU A 89 5.67 9.63 5.00
C LEU A 89 5.01 10.84 5.65
N GLY A 90 3.82 11.16 5.17
CA GLY A 90 3.06 12.31 5.61
C GLY A 90 2.29 12.12 6.91
N THR A 91 1.37 13.04 7.16
CA THR A 91 0.47 13.01 8.31
C THR A 91 -0.51 11.87 8.19
N PHE A 92 -0.56 11.03 9.22
CA PHE A 92 -1.58 10.01 9.36
C PHE A 92 -2.95 10.60 9.62
N SER A 93 -3.97 10.05 8.96
CA SER A 93 -5.39 10.21 9.28
C SER A 93 -6.10 8.88 9.10
N GLY A 94 -7.06 8.54 9.96
CA GLY A 94 -7.85 7.33 9.78
C GLY A 94 -8.27 6.65 11.08
N THR A 95 -9.13 5.64 10.93
CA THR A 95 -9.76 4.90 12.03
C THR A 95 -8.92 3.72 12.51
N ALA A 96 -7.87 3.34 11.78
CA ALA A 96 -6.96 2.27 12.17
C ALA A 96 -6.24 2.54 13.51
N LYS A 97 -5.95 3.80 13.84
CA LYS A 97 -5.32 4.18 15.12
C LYS A 97 -6.20 3.94 16.35
N THR A 98 -7.52 3.87 16.19
CA THR A 98 -8.42 3.74 17.35
C THR A 98 -8.35 2.35 17.98
N ARG A 99 -7.84 1.34 17.26
CA ARG A 99 -7.61 -0.01 17.82
C ARG A 99 -6.20 -0.24 18.39
N SER A 100 -5.23 0.63 18.16
CA SER A 100 -3.87 0.44 18.69
C SER A 100 -3.72 0.73 20.20
N LYS A 101 -4.81 1.01 20.94
CA LYS A 101 -4.78 1.22 22.40
C LYS A 101 -5.44 0.10 23.22
N GLY A 102 -5.82 -1.00 22.58
CA GLY A 102 -6.33 -2.18 23.27
C GLY A 102 -6.10 -3.39 22.39
N GLU A 103 -5.00 -4.08 22.65
CA GLU A 103 -4.62 -5.35 22.04
C GLU A 103 -4.47 -5.31 20.52
N LEU A 104 -3.22 -5.36 20.05
CA LEU A 104 -2.74 -6.42 19.16
C LEU A 104 -1.27 -6.13 18.90
N ASN A 105 -0.43 -7.09 19.28
CA ASN A 105 0.93 -7.20 18.80
C ASN A 105 0.85 -7.32 17.27
N MET A 106 1.10 -6.22 16.56
CA MET A 106 1.68 -6.32 15.22
C MET A 106 3.14 -6.67 15.47
N CYS A 107 3.48 -7.94 15.25
CA CYS A 107 4.83 -8.48 15.33
C CYS A 107 5.86 -7.59 14.64
#